data_AF-A0A841H5J0-F1
#
_entry.id   AF-A0A841H5J0-F1
#
_cell.length_a   1.000
_cell.length_b   1.000
_cell.length_c   1.000
_cell.angle_alpha   90.00
_cell.angle_beta   90.00
_cell.angle_gamma   90.00
#
_symmetry.space_group_name_H-M   'P 1'
#
loop_
_entity.id
_entity.type
_entity.pdbx_description
1 polymer ?
#
loop_
_entity_poly.entity_id
_entity_poly.type
_entity_poly.pdbx_seq_one_letter_code
_entity_poly.pdbx_strand_id
1 'polypeptide(L)' 'MRSGPACDKQPSPARLLEMLTDRFGAFEAIAMSSIKLARHVPEDELSMDLLVAEAILEFGDELRKASRVAAHKQSRI' A
#
# COMPACT_ATOMS: atom_id res chain seq x y z
N MET A 1 -6.46 -40.19 1.14
CA MET A 1 -6.52 -38.91 1.90
C MET A 1 -5.21 -38.72 2.63
N ARG A 2 -4.35 -37.81 2.18
CA ARG A 2 -3.22 -37.30 2.98
C ARG A 2 -3.05 -35.82 2.64
N SER A 3 -3.88 -35.00 3.28
CA SER A 3 -3.57 -33.58 3.47
C SER A 3 -2.61 -33.54 4.65
N GLY A 4 -1.30 -33.56 4.38
CA GLY A 4 -0.32 -33.22 5.42
C GLY A 4 -0.56 -31.77 5.88
N PRO A 5 -0.22 -31.41 7.13
CA PRO A 5 -0.40 -30.05 7.60
C PRO A 5 0.36 -29.13 6.64
N ALA A 6 -0.37 -28.22 5.99
CA ALA A 6 0.25 -27.14 5.26
C ALA A 6 1.21 -26.47 6.24
N CYS A 7 2.50 -26.55 5.95
CA CYS A 7 3.50 -25.87 6.75
C CYS A 7 3.16 -24.38 6.65
N ASP A 8 2.61 -23.82 7.74
CA ASP A 8 2.35 -22.39 7.93
C ASP A 8 3.69 -21.64 7.90
N LYS A 9 4.29 -21.52 6.71
CA LYS A 9 5.47 -20.71 6.50
C LYS A 9 5.00 -19.27 6.54
N GLN A 10 5.13 -18.65 7.71
CA GLN A 10 4.90 -17.21 7.86
C GLN A 10 5.67 -16.47 6.75
N PRO A 11 5.01 -15.57 6.00
CA PRO A 11 5.65 -14.83 4.94
C PRO A 11 6.82 -14.02 5.50
N SER A 12 7.94 -13.99 4.77
CA SER A 12 9.06 -13.15 5.16
C SER A 12 8.63 -11.68 5.19
N PRO A 13 9.27 -10.82 6.00
CA PRO A 13 8.96 -9.39 6.02
C PRO A 13 9.02 -8.73 4.64
N ALA A 14 9.93 -9.15 3.77
CA ALA A 14 10.00 -8.67 2.40
C ALA A 14 8.77 -9.10 1.57
N ARG A 15 8.32 -10.36 1.71
CA ARG A 15 7.11 -10.84 1.02
C ARG A 15 5.85 -10.13 1.53
N LEU A 16 5.79 -9.81 2.82
CA LEU A 16 4.71 -9.00 3.38
C LEU A 16 4.69 -7.59 2.78
N LEU A 17 5.85 -6.93 2.68
CA LEU A 17 5.95 -5.59 2.09
C LEU A 17 5.58 -5.57 0.60
N GLU A 18 5.97 -6.59 -0.16
CA GLU A 18 5.58 -6.76 -1.56
C GLU A 18 4.05 -6.91 -1.68
N MET A 19 3.46 -7.83 -0.91
CA MET A 19 2.01 -8.03 -0.89
C MET A 19 1.26 -6.76 -0.47
N LEU A 20 1.75 -6.03 0.52
CA LEU A 20 1.15 -4.77 0.94
C LEU A 20 1.24 -3.72 -0.16
N THR A 21 2.41 -3.58 -0.82
CA THR A 21 2.59 -2.63 -1.92
C THR A 21 1.63 -2.92 -3.07
N ASP A 22 1.49 -4.19 -3.47
CA ASP A 22 0.58 -4.60 -4.54
C ASP A 22 -0.89 -4.30 -4.21
N ARG A 23 -1.29 -4.49 -2.95
CA ARG A 23 -2.69 -4.29 -2.52
C ARG A 23 -2.99 -2.83 -2.22
N PHE A 24 -2.00 -2.02 -1.89
CA PHE A 24 -2.18 -0.62 -1.52
C PHE A 24 -2.61 0.27 -2.70
N GLY A 25 -2.36 -0.13 -3.94
CA GLY A 25 -2.68 0.66 -5.13
C GLY A 25 -4.15 1.07 -5.27
N ALA A 26 -5.09 0.28 -4.73
CA ALA A 26 -6.51 0.67 -4.71
C ALA A 26 -6.77 1.91 -3.83
N PHE A 27 -6.08 2.03 -2.70
CA PHE A 27 -6.20 3.19 -1.82
C PHE A 27 -5.57 4.42 -2.46
N GLU A 28 -4.41 4.29 -3.11
CA GLU A 28 -3.78 5.39 -3.87
C GLU A 28 -4.69 5.91 -5.00
N ALA A 29 -5.36 5.00 -5.72
CA ALA A 29 -6.27 5.38 -6.80
C ALA A 29 -7.49 6.17 -6.28
N ILE A 30 -8.04 5.77 -5.13
CA ILE A 30 -9.16 6.48 -4.49
C ILE A 30 -8.69 7.85 -3.99
N ALA A 31 -7.58 7.91 -3.25
CA ALA A 31 -7.01 9.18 -2.76
C ALA A 31 -6.73 10.15 -3.91
N MET A 32 -6.12 9.67 -5.01
CA MET A 32 -5.89 10.52 -6.16
C MET A 32 -7.16 11.00 -6.83
N SER A 33 -8.20 10.17 -6.87
CA SER A 33 -9.49 10.55 -7.43
C SER A 33 -10.15 11.64 -6.60
N SER A 34 -10.10 11.53 -5.27
CA SER A 34 -10.64 12.55 -4.35
C SER A 34 -9.93 13.90 -4.49
N ILE A 35 -8.59 13.91 -4.56
CA ILE A 35 -7.80 15.14 -4.78
C ILE A 35 -8.12 15.79 -6.13
N LYS A 36 -8.35 14.98 -7.17
CA LYS A 36 -8.75 15.52 -8.49
C LYS A 36 -10.16 16.11 -8.45
N LEU A 37 -11.09 15.43 -7.79
CA LEU A 37 -12.48 15.86 -7.66
C LEU A 37 -12.61 17.16 -6.86
N ALA A 38 -11.77 17.37 -5.85
CA ALA A 38 -11.76 18.58 -5.01
C ALA A 38 -11.55 19.90 -5.77
N ARG A 39 -11.07 19.84 -7.02
CA ARG A 39 -10.95 21.00 -7.91
C ARG A 39 -12.27 21.41 -8.54
N HIS A 40 -13.28 20.55 -8.44
CA HIS A 40 -14.52 20.61 -9.19
C HIS A 40 -15.77 20.52 -8.31
N VAL A 41 -15.67 19.96 -7.11
CA VAL A 41 -16.78 19.82 -6.16
C VAL A 41 -16.42 20.37 -4.77
N PRO A 42 -17.41 20.84 -3.98
CA PRO A 42 -17.22 21.21 -2.58
C PRO A 42 -16.66 20.07 -1.73
N GLU A 43 -15.96 20.41 -0.64
CA GLU A 43 -15.30 19.43 0.24
C GLU A 43 -16.28 18.46 0.92
N ASP A 44 -17.49 18.91 1.26
CA ASP A 44 -18.54 18.11 1.88
C ASP A 44 -19.17 17.07 0.93
N GLU A 45 -18.94 17.20 -0.37
CA GLU A 45 -19.36 16.23 -1.40
C GLU A 45 -18.26 15.21 -1.74
N LEU A 46 -17.05 15.36 -1.17
CA LEU A 46 -15.95 14.44 -1.42
C LEU A 46 -16.14 13.10 -0.70
N SER A 47 -15.79 12.03 -1.40
CA SER A 47 -15.82 10.67 -0.85
C SER A 47 -14.71 10.39 0.19
N MET A 48 -13.77 11.32 0.32
CA MET A 48 -12.63 11.24 1.23
C MET A 48 -12.15 12.65 1.54
N ASP A 49 -11.85 12.89 2.82
CA ASP A 49 -11.18 14.10 3.30
C ASP A 49 -9.80 14.28 2.63
N LEU A 50 -9.44 15.52 2.31
CA LEU A 50 -8.20 15.80 1.57
C LEU A 50 -6.93 15.49 2.35
N LEU A 51 -6.92 15.74 3.66
CA LEU A 51 -5.78 15.41 4.50
C LEU A 51 -5.60 13.90 4.58
N VAL A 52 -6.70 13.14 4.59
CA VAL A 52 -6.66 11.68 4.52
C VAL A 52 -6.12 11.20 3.17
N ALA A 53 -6.56 11.81 2.07
CA ALA A 53 -6.07 11.48 0.74
C ALA A 53 -4.55 11.75 0.61
N GLU A 54 -4.06 12.88 1.11
CA GLU A 54 -2.63 13.21 1.13
C GLU A 54 -1.83 12.21 1.97
N ALA A 55 -2.30 11.88 3.16
CA ALA A 55 -1.65 10.90 4.04
C ALA A 55 -1.56 9.50 3.40
N ILE A 56 -2.58 9.09 2.63
CA ILE A 56 -2.56 7.83 1.88
C ILE A 56 -1.43 7.84 0.83
N LEU A 57 -1.26 8.93 0.09
CA LEU A 57 -0.21 9.03 -0.92
C LEU A 57 1.18 9.05 -0.30
N GLU A 58 1.37 9.80 0.78
CA GLU A 58 2.64 9.83 1.53
C GLU A 58 2.99 8.44 2.06
N PHE A 59 2.02 7.73 2.64
CA PHE A 59 2.23 6.36 3.09
C PHE A 59 2.60 5.42 1.94
N GLY A 60 1.98 5.55 0.77
CA GLY A 60 2.33 4.77 -0.42
C GLY A 60 3.80 4.94 -0.84
N ASP A 61 4.32 6.17 -0.75
CA ASP A 61 5.72 6.47 -1.04
C ASP A 61 6.68 5.89 0.00
N GLU A 62 6.36 6.00 1.30
CA GLU A 62 7.16 5.39 2.36
C GLU A 62 7.11 3.85 2.30
N LEU A 63 5.97 3.26 1.90
CA LEU A 63 5.85 1.81 1.67
C LEU A 63 6.76 1.35 0.52
N ARG A 64 6.73 2.06 -0.63
CA ARG A 64 7.63 1.79 -1.76
C ARG A 64 9.10 1.95 -1.36
N LYS A 65 9.44 2.93 -0.54
CA LYS A 65 10.80 3.15 0.00
C LYS A 65 11.23 2.03 0.92
N ALA A 66 10.39 1.61 1.85
CA ALA A 66 10.66 0.47 2.74
C ALA A 66 10.87 -0.83 1.95
N SER A 67 10.06 -1.07 0.92
CA SER A 67 10.20 -2.22 0.02
C SER A 67 11.55 -2.23 -0.71
N ARG A 68 12.00 -1.09 -1.26
CA ARG A 68 13.33 -0.96 -1.89
C ARG A 68 14.48 -1.24 -0.93
N VAL A 69 14.39 -0.74 0.31
CA VAL A 69 15.41 -0.98 1.35
C VAL A 69 15.47 -2.46 1.73
N ALA A 70 14.32 -3.12 1.85
CA ALA A 70 14.25 -4.55 2.14
C ALA A 70 14.89 -5.39 1.01
N ALA A 71 14.62 -5.05 -0.25
CA ALA A 71 15.23 -5.72 -1.41
C ALA A 71 16.76 -5.56 -1.45
N HIS A 72 17.29 -4.35 -1.15
CA HIS A 72 18.74 -4.11 -1.12
C HIS A 72 19.46 -4.85 0.01
N LYS A 73 18.80 -5.04 1.16
CA LYS A 73 19.38 -5.83 2.27
C LYS A 73 19.49 -7.32 1.92
N GLN A 74 18.61 -7.85 1.07
CA GLN A 74 18.67 -9.26 0.64
C GLN A 74 19.78 -9.53 -0.36
N SER A 75 20.17 -8.55 -1.20
CA SER A 75 21.24 -8.71 -2.19
C SER A 75 22.66 -8.66 -1.61
N ARG A 76 22.82 -8.38 -0.32
CA ARG A 76 24.12 -8.23 0.37
C ARG A 76 24.50 -9.42 1.25
N ILE A 77 23.74 -10.51 1.19
CA ILE A 77 23.96 -11.79 1.88
C ILE A 77 24.13 -12.85 0.79
#